data_AF-A0A2D0KWZ8-F1
#
_entry.id   AF-A0A2D0KWZ8-F1
#
_cell.length_a   1.000
_cell.length_b   1.000
_cell.length_c   1.000
_cell.angle_alpha   90.00
_cell.angle_beta   90.00
_cell.angle_gamma   90.00
#
_symmetry.space_group_name_H-M   'P 1'
#
loop_
_entity.id
_entity.type
_entity.pdbx_description
1 polymer ?
#
loop_
_entity_poly.entity_id
_entity_poly.type
_entity_poly.pdbx_seq_one_letter_code
_entity_poly.pdbx_strand_id
1 'polypeptide(L)'
;MSEERRKLWLYLYPDEPHQQAAIEAIETIPQRQRSDYFRDSLVAGIALSKMDKRLPTLLALLLDEGSDIKTLKRVLRLVSPEFETSGDIEGNTLIAVAWQKRIKDILQQNQPWTAWFAIGKEEYDRLIQTPESDVQVRALYAAKNGDTTIDETGKIQPVNKQNTPVKKESETLNNAKKMFGVKKE
;
A
#
# COMPACT_ATOMS: atom_id res chain seq x y z
N MET A 1 28.77 -3.62 -31.91
CA MET A 1 29.33 -4.19 -30.66
C MET A 1 29.03 -5.67 -30.70
N SER A 2 30.03 -6.56 -30.60
CA SER A 2 29.77 -8.01 -30.64
C SER A 2 28.83 -8.39 -29.49
N GLU A 3 27.80 -9.20 -29.79
CA GLU A 3 26.83 -9.74 -28.83
C GLU A 3 27.43 -10.85 -27.94
N GLU A 4 28.70 -10.73 -27.59
CA GLU A 4 29.42 -11.80 -26.92
C GLU A 4 29.39 -11.64 -25.40
N ARG A 5 29.06 -12.72 -24.70
CA ARG A 5 29.05 -12.78 -23.23
C ARG A 5 30.44 -12.53 -22.70
N ARG A 6 30.60 -11.51 -21.85
CA ARG A 6 31.87 -11.20 -21.18
C ARG A 6 31.93 -11.84 -19.80
N LYS A 7 33.10 -12.36 -19.45
CA LYS A 7 33.40 -12.86 -18.10
C LYS A 7 34.04 -11.74 -17.28
N LEU A 8 33.56 -11.55 -16.06
CA LEU A 8 34.07 -10.58 -15.08
C LEU A 8 34.55 -11.34 -13.85
N TRP A 9 35.68 -10.91 -13.29
CA TRP A 9 36.20 -11.40 -12.02
C TRP A 9 36.26 -10.24 -11.04
N LEU A 10 35.69 -10.44 -9.86
CA LEU A 10 35.62 -9.45 -8.78
C LEU A 10 35.94 -10.18 -7.47
N TYR A 11 36.52 -9.45 -6.52
CA TYR A 11 36.85 -9.95 -5.20
C TYR A 11 36.02 -9.21 -4.16
N LEU A 12 35.53 -9.95 -3.17
CA LEU A 12 34.96 -9.40 -1.94
C LEU A 12 35.96 -9.65 -0.82
N TYR A 13 36.12 -8.66 0.05
CA TYR A 13 37.02 -8.68 1.18
C TYR A 13 36.22 -8.99 2.45
N PRO A 14 36.37 -10.18 3.05
CA PRO A 14 35.60 -10.57 4.23
C PRO A 14 35.96 -9.76 5.49
N ASP A 15 37.09 -9.05 5.46
CA ASP A 15 37.53 -8.18 6.56
C ASP A 15 36.67 -6.90 6.65
N GLU A 16 35.96 -6.55 5.58
CA GLU A 16 35.08 -5.39 5.51
C GLU A 16 33.64 -5.82 5.88
N PRO A 17 33.03 -5.26 6.94
CA PRO A 17 31.73 -5.73 7.46
C PRO A 17 30.61 -5.77 6.40
N HIS A 18 30.48 -4.71 5.61
CA HIS A 18 29.51 -4.62 4.53
C HIS A 18 29.73 -5.66 3.40
N GLN A 19 30.98 -6.06 3.15
CA GLN A 19 31.27 -7.09 2.15
C GLN A 19 31.10 -8.50 2.72
N GLN A 20 31.40 -8.69 4.00
CA GLN A 20 31.09 -9.92 4.73
C GLN A 20 29.58 -10.18 4.74
N ALA A 21 28.76 -9.16 5.04
CA ALA A 21 27.30 -9.25 4.95
C ALA A 21 26.83 -9.60 3.53
N ALA A 22 27.49 -9.08 2.49
CA ALA A 22 27.20 -9.46 1.11
C ALA A 22 27.54 -10.93 0.83
N ILE A 23 28.67 -11.44 1.31
CA ILE A 23 29.07 -12.85 1.18
C ILE A 23 28.01 -13.74 1.84
N GLU A 24 27.61 -13.43 3.07
CA GLU A 24 26.59 -14.19 3.81
C GLU A 24 25.25 -14.20 3.05
N ALA A 25 24.81 -13.04 2.53
CA ALA A 25 23.60 -12.95 1.72
C ALA A 25 23.67 -13.82 0.46
N ILE A 26 24.82 -13.84 -0.23
CA ILE A 26 25.04 -14.64 -1.44
C ILE A 26 24.99 -16.15 -1.15
N GLU A 27 25.50 -16.57 0.01
CA GLU A 27 25.51 -17.98 0.41
C GLU A 27 24.10 -18.55 0.59
N THR A 28 23.14 -17.72 1.01
CA THR A 28 21.71 -18.12 1.13
C THR A 28 21.04 -18.43 -0.21
N ILE A 29 21.60 -17.94 -1.32
CA ILE A 29 20.99 -18.06 -2.65
C ILE A 29 21.35 -19.44 -3.25
N PRO A 30 20.37 -20.18 -3.82
CA PRO A 30 20.64 -21.43 -4.51
C PRO A 30 21.64 -21.26 -5.67
N GLN A 31 22.62 -22.17 -5.80
CA GLN A 31 23.69 -22.05 -6.80
C GLN A 31 23.19 -21.82 -8.23
N ARG A 32 22.07 -22.44 -8.62
CA ARG A 32 21.45 -22.28 -9.94
C ARG A 32 20.99 -20.85 -10.24
N GLN A 33 20.65 -20.06 -9.22
CA GLN A 33 20.12 -18.70 -9.36
C GLN A 33 21.18 -17.62 -9.08
N ARG A 34 22.32 -17.97 -8.47
CA ARG A 34 23.38 -17.01 -8.12
C ARG A 34 23.87 -16.20 -9.32
N SER A 35 24.00 -16.83 -10.50
CA SER A 35 24.50 -16.12 -11.68
C SER A 35 23.52 -15.06 -12.21
N ASP A 36 22.22 -15.24 -12.00
CA ASP A 36 21.22 -14.23 -12.36
C ASP A 36 21.23 -13.11 -11.32
N TYR A 37 21.21 -13.47 -10.04
CA TYR A 37 21.32 -12.53 -8.93
C TYR A 37 22.54 -11.60 -9.05
N PHE A 38 23.72 -12.13 -9.39
CA PHE A 38 24.91 -11.31 -9.59
C PHE A 38 24.79 -10.33 -10.75
N ARG A 39 24.16 -10.76 -11.86
CA ARG A 39 23.95 -9.89 -13.02
C ARG A 39 23.00 -8.75 -12.68
N ASP A 40 21.88 -9.06 -12.05
CA ASP A 40 20.89 -8.04 -11.67
C ASP A 40 21.46 -7.07 -10.65
N SER A 41 22.16 -7.57 -9.63
CA SER A 41 22.80 -6.74 -8.61
C SER A 41 23.87 -5.82 -9.20
N LEU A 42 24.70 -6.33 -10.11
CA LEU A 42 25.74 -5.55 -10.78
C LEU A 42 25.12 -4.46 -11.68
N VAL A 43 24.12 -4.81 -12.49
CA VAL A 43 23.44 -3.87 -13.38
C VAL A 43 22.73 -2.78 -12.57
N ALA A 44 22.05 -3.15 -11.47
CA ALA A 44 21.43 -2.20 -10.56
C ALA A 44 22.46 -1.23 -9.95
N GLY A 45 23.59 -1.75 -9.45
CA GLY A 45 24.68 -0.92 -8.92
C GLY A 45 25.25 0.07 -9.96
N ILE A 46 25.42 -0.37 -11.20
CA ILE A 46 25.88 0.50 -12.30
C ILE A 46 24.80 1.53 -12.67
N ALA A 47 23.53 1.14 -12.72
CA ALA A 47 22.42 2.07 -12.97
C ALA A 47 22.36 3.17 -11.91
N LEU A 48 22.51 2.80 -10.63
CA LEU A 48 22.61 3.74 -9.51
C LEU A 48 23.82 4.67 -9.65
N SER A 49 24.98 4.14 -10.04
CA SER A 49 26.19 4.94 -10.29
C SER A 49 26.01 5.98 -11.39
N LYS A 50 25.22 5.65 -12.44
CA LYS A 50 24.89 6.59 -13.51
C LYS A 50 23.95 7.71 -13.07
N MET A 51 23.08 7.45 -12.09
CA MET A 51 22.22 8.47 -11.49
C MET A 51 23.04 9.39 -10.58
N ASP A 52 23.80 8.81 -9.64
CA ASP A 52 24.80 9.52 -8.85
C ASP A 52 25.93 8.56 -8.46
N LYS A 53 27.17 8.97 -8.73
CA LYS A 53 28.39 8.18 -8.48
C LYS A 53 28.59 7.76 -7.02
N ARG A 54 27.97 8.46 -6.05
CA ARG A 54 28.11 8.21 -4.60
C ARG A 54 27.16 7.12 -4.11
N LEU A 55 26.04 6.88 -4.81
CA LEU A 55 24.99 5.96 -4.37
C LEU A 55 25.48 4.53 -4.15
N PRO A 56 26.23 3.89 -5.07
CA PRO A 56 26.62 2.49 -4.88
C PRO A 56 27.41 2.27 -3.58
N THR A 57 28.36 3.16 -3.28
CA THR A 57 29.18 3.08 -2.05
C THR A 57 28.34 3.33 -0.81
N LEU A 58 27.47 4.36 -0.81
CA LEU A 58 26.62 4.66 0.33
C LEU A 58 25.61 3.54 0.63
N LEU A 59 25.06 2.94 -0.41
CA LEU A 59 24.13 1.82 -0.27
C LEU A 59 24.82 0.54 0.17
N ALA A 60 26.05 0.29 -0.28
CA ALA A 60 26.84 -0.84 0.21
C ALA A 60 27.08 -0.76 1.72
N LEU A 61 27.36 0.44 2.25
CA LEU A 61 27.54 0.65 3.69
C LEU A 61 26.27 0.38 4.52
N LEU A 62 25.08 0.45 3.91
CA LEU A 62 23.83 0.10 4.61
C LEU A 62 23.67 -1.41 4.82
N LEU A 63 24.42 -2.26 4.11
CA LEU A 63 24.23 -3.71 4.18
C LEU A 63 24.65 -4.31 5.54
N ASP A 64 25.50 -3.60 6.28
CA ASP A 64 26.09 -4.04 7.55
C ASP A 64 25.10 -3.98 8.74
N GLU A 65 24.23 -2.98 8.77
CA GLU A 65 23.48 -2.61 9.99
C GLU A 65 21.97 -2.61 9.79
N GLY A 66 21.29 -3.75 10.00
CA GLY A 66 19.85 -3.83 10.27
C GLY A 66 18.98 -2.82 9.50
N SER A 67 19.30 -2.61 8.22
CA SER A 67 19.05 -1.33 7.59
C SER A 67 17.59 -1.20 7.21
N ASP A 68 16.89 -0.33 7.95
CA ASP A 68 15.51 -0.02 7.67
C ASP A 68 15.40 0.80 6.37
N ILE A 69 14.28 0.63 5.67
CA ILE A 69 13.91 1.41 4.48
C ILE A 69 13.96 2.93 4.78
N LYS A 70 13.75 3.31 6.04
CA LYS A 70 13.87 4.70 6.52
C LYS A 70 15.30 5.21 6.41
N THR A 71 16.30 4.39 6.70
CA THR A 71 17.72 4.80 6.60
C THR A 71 18.10 4.98 5.14
N LEU A 72 17.68 4.05 4.26
CA LEU A 72 17.82 4.20 2.81
C LEU A 72 17.23 5.53 2.31
N LYS A 73 16.01 5.85 2.74
CA LYS A 73 15.32 7.10 2.37
C LYS A 73 16.10 8.34 2.80
N ARG A 74 16.69 8.34 3.99
CA ARG A 74 17.53 9.45 4.49
C ARG A 74 18.79 9.61 3.64
N VAL A 75 19.48 8.51 3.33
CA VAL A 75 20.68 8.53 2.48
C VAL A 75 20.33 9.07 1.09
N LEU A 76 19.20 8.66 0.52
CA LEU A 76 18.78 9.11 -0.79
C LEU A 76 18.43 10.62 -0.82
N ARG A 77 17.78 11.13 0.23
CA ARG A 77 17.56 12.57 0.41
C ARG A 77 18.85 13.37 0.58
N LEU A 78 19.86 12.81 1.24
CA LEU A 78 21.16 13.47 1.38
C LEU A 78 21.90 13.59 0.04
N VAL A 79 21.76 12.59 -0.83
CA VAL A 79 22.39 12.60 -2.16
C VAL A 79 21.61 13.44 -3.16
N SER A 80 20.28 13.37 -3.13
CA SER A 80 19.40 14.16 -3.97
C SER A 80 18.33 14.84 -3.12
N PRO A 81 18.49 16.14 -2.80
CA PRO A 81 17.50 16.90 -2.04
C PRO A 81 16.13 16.98 -2.72
N GLU A 82 16.09 16.85 -4.05
CA GLU A 82 14.85 16.82 -4.85
C GLU A 82 14.15 15.46 -4.80
N PHE A 83 14.69 14.47 -4.07
CA PHE A 83 14.02 13.20 -3.81
C PHE A 83 12.88 13.41 -2.79
N GLU A 84 11.82 14.07 -3.27
CA GLU A 84 10.51 14.13 -2.65
C GLU A 84 9.90 12.73 -2.75
N THR A 85 9.94 11.98 -1.66
CA THR A 85 9.11 10.78 -1.60
C THR A 85 7.68 11.29 -1.43
N SER A 86 6.85 11.13 -2.46
CA SER A 86 5.41 11.44 -2.42
C SER A 86 4.65 10.75 -1.27
N GLY A 87 5.30 9.84 -0.54
CA GLY A 87 4.84 9.23 0.71
C GLY A 87 5.23 9.95 2.01
N ASP A 88 5.87 11.12 1.98
CA ASP A 88 6.00 12.00 3.17
C ASP A 88 4.93 13.09 3.24
N ILE A 89 3.97 13.06 2.32
CA ILE A 89 2.67 13.64 2.62
C ILE A 89 2.07 12.66 3.64
N GLU A 90 2.04 13.03 4.91
CA GLU A 90 1.38 12.31 6.01
C GLU A 90 -0.09 11.91 5.71
N GLY A 91 -0.65 12.35 4.58
CA GLY A 91 -2.04 12.20 4.16
C GLY A 91 -2.47 10.87 3.54
N ASN A 92 -1.59 9.98 3.05
CA ASN A 92 -2.06 8.81 2.28
C ASN A 92 -1.78 7.42 2.89
N THR A 93 -1.48 7.35 4.18
CA THR A 93 -1.46 6.05 4.87
C THR A 93 -2.90 5.56 5.03
N LEU A 94 -3.30 4.53 4.28
CA LEU A 94 -4.59 3.87 4.46
C LEU A 94 -4.56 3.05 5.77
N ILE A 95 -5.52 3.30 6.65
CA ILE A 95 -5.74 2.53 7.87
C ILE A 95 -7.10 1.83 7.80
N ALA A 96 -7.18 0.59 8.31
CA ALA A 96 -8.46 -0.08 8.47
C ALA A 96 -9.26 0.62 9.57
N VAL A 97 -10.43 1.17 9.22
CA VAL A 97 -11.27 1.97 10.14
C VAL A 97 -12.57 1.29 10.53
N ALA A 98 -12.99 0.27 9.78
CA ALA A 98 -14.18 -0.49 10.09
C ALA A 98 -14.08 -1.92 9.58
N TRP A 99 -14.80 -2.82 10.24
CA TRP A 99 -14.84 -4.24 9.91
C TRP A 99 -16.28 -4.65 9.64
N GLN A 100 -16.47 -5.47 8.62
CA GLN A 100 -17.79 -5.89 8.18
C GLN A 100 -17.84 -7.39 7.94
N LYS A 101 -19.01 -7.96 8.20
CA LYS A 101 -19.33 -9.36 7.97
C LYS A 101 -20.62 -9.48 7.17
N ARG A 102 -20.74 -10.56 6.41
CA ARG A 102 -22.01 -11.06 5.87
C ARG A 102 -22.05 -12.57 5.93
N ILE A 103 -23.25 -13.11 6.00
CA ILE A 103 -23.53 -14.53 6.18
C ILE A 103 -24.51 -14.97 5.08
N LYS A 104 -24.44 -16.21 4.60
CA LYS A 104 -25.47 -16.75 3.71
C LYS A 104 -26.78 -16.96 4.46
N ASP A 105 -27.89 -16.53 3.87
CA ASP A 105 -29.22 -16.80 4.42
C ASP A 105 -29.69 -18.19 4.02
N ILE A 106 -29.55 -19.15 4.93
CA ILE A 106 -29.92 -20.56 4.70
C ILE A 106 -31.44 -20.80 4.58
N LEU A 107 -32.28 -19.80 4.91
CA LEU A 107 -33.74 -19.93 4.85
C LEU A 107 -34.29 -19.60 3.44
N GLN A 108 -33.47 -18.99 2.60
CA GLN A 108 -33.82 -18.62 1.22
C GLN A 108 -33.30 -19.68 0.24
N GLN A 109 -34.11 -19.99 -0.78
CA GLN A 109 -33.89 -21.11 -1.71
C GLN A 109 -32.53 -21.08 -2.44
N ASN A 110 -31.96 -19.88 -2.66
CA ASN A 110 -30.68 -19.67 -3.35
C ASN A 110 -29.51 -19.31 -2.41
N GLN A 111 -29.72 -19.37 -1.08
CA GLN A 111 -28.72 -19.00 -0.08
C GLN A 111 -27.99 -17.67 -0.38
N PRO A 112 -28.74 -16.57 -0.62
CA PRO A 112 -28.13 -15.30 -0.97
C PRO A 112 -27.30 -14.77 0.21
N TRP A 113 -26.26 -14.00 -0.12
CA TRP A 113 -25.50 -13.27 0.89
C TRP A 113 -26.36 -12.19 1.53
N THR A 114 -26.35 -12.12 2.86
CA THR A 114 -26.94 -10.99 3.60
C THR A 114 -26.18 -9.69 3.32
N ALA A 115 -26.81 -8.57 3.65
CA ALA A 115 -26.16 -7.26 3.59
C ALA A 115 -24.95 -7.22 4.55
N TRP A 116 -23.95 -6.41 4.20
CA TRP A 116 -22.82 -6.16 5.09
C TRP A 116 -23.29 -5.45 6.37
N PHE A 117 -22.95 -6.01 7.51
CA PHE A 117 -23.15 -5.37 8.82
C PHE A 117 -21.82 -5.19 9.54
N ALA A 118 -21.76 -4.21 10.44
CA ALA A 118 -20.55 -3.86 11.18
C ALA A 118 -20.24 -4.90 12.25
N ILE A 119 -18.95 -5.23 12.41
CA ILE A 119 -18.44 -6.10 13.46
C ILE A 119 -17.25 -5.45 14.17
N GLY A 120 -16.87 -5.99 15.33
CA GLY A 120 -15.67 -5.60 16.06
C GLY A 120 -14.39 -6.10 15.38
N LYS A 121 -13.26 -5.48 15.70
CA LYS A 121 -11.94 -5.89 15.20
C LYS A 121 -11.58 -7.29 15.66
N GLU A 122 -11.88 -7.62 16.92
CA GLU A 122 -11.56 -8.91 17.52
C GLU A 122 -12.34 -10.06 16.85
N GLU A 123 -13.58 -9.80 16.44
CA GLU A 123 -14.38 -10.76 15.69
C GLU A 123 -13.85 -10.94 14.27
N TYR A 124 -13.43 -9.85 13.61
CA TYR A 124 -12.82 -9.89 12.29
C TYR A 124 -11.53 -10.71 12.27
N ASP A 125 -10.63 -10.46 13.23
CA ASP A 125 -9.35 -11.16 13.33
C ASP A 125 -9.57 -12.67 13.55
N ARG A 126 -10.55 -13.04 14.38
CA ARG A 126 -10.94 -14.45 14.60
C ARG A 126 -11.43 -15.13 13.31
N LEU A 127 -12.26 -14.44 12.53
CA LEU A 127 -12.86 -15.00 11.30
C LEU A 127 -11.85 -15.08 10.15
N ILE A 128 -10.80 -14.26 10.15
CA ILE A 128 -9.67 -14.42 9.23
C ILE A 128 -8.83 -15.63 9.60
N GLN A 129 -8.60 -15.86 10.89
CA GLN A 129 -7.83 -17.01 11.38
C GLN A 129 -8.57 -18.33 11.17
N THR A 130 -9.90 -18.31 11.31
CA THR A 130 -10.77 -19.48 11.11
C THR A 130 -11.84 -19.16 10.07
N PRO A 131 -11.54 -19.32 8.76
CA PRO A 131 -12.49 -18.99 7.70
C PRO A 131 -13.62 -20.03 7.62
N GLU A 132 -14.86 -19.54 7.71
CA GLU A 132 -16.07 -20.36 7.53
C GLU A 132 -16.65 -20.17 6.11
N SER A 133 -17.09 -21.26 5.47
CA SER A 133 -17.57 -21.25 4.07
C SER A 133 -18.83 -20.39 3.82
N ASP A 134 -19.59 -20.12 4.88
CA ASP A 134 -20.85 -19.36 4.84
C ASP A 134 -20.71 -17.94 5.38
N VAL A 135 -19.49 -17.53 5.73
CA VAL A 135 -19.16 -16.22 6.28
C VAL A 135 -18.14 -15.52 5.39
N GLN A 136 -18.38 -14.24 5.12
CA GLN A 136 -17.40 -13.37 4.47
C GLN A 136 -17.16 -12.14 5.32
N VAL A 137 -15.89 -11.75 5.39
CA VAL A 137 -15.43 -10.59 6.12
C VAL A 137 -14.65 -9.64 5.23
N ARG A 138 -14.72 -8.34 5.52
CA ARG A 138 -13.90 -7.31 4.87
C ARG A 138 -13.54 -6.19 5.83
N ALA A 139 -12.38 -5.58 5.61
CA ALA A 139 -11.99 -4.33 6.25
C ALA A 139 -12.29 -3.16 5.29
N LEU A 140 -12.77 -2.04 5.83
CA LEU A 140 -12.87 -0.78 5.13
C LEU A 140 -11.67 0.09 5.51
N TYR A 141 -11.01 0.63 4.49
CA TYR A 141 -9.82 1.45 4.64
C TYR A 141 -10.17 2.93 4.44
N ALA A 142 -9.56 3.80 5.24
CA ALA A 142 -9.62 5.25 5.06
C ALA A 142 -8.23 5.86 5.23
N ALA A 143 -7.99 7.03 4.66
CA ALA A 143 -6.78 7.79 4.90
C ALA A 143 -6.66 8.15 6.39
N LYS A 144 -5.47 7.97 6.96
CA LYS A 144 -5.16 8.26 8.37
C LYS A 144 -5.43 9.73 8.74
N ASN A 145 -5.14 10.63 7.79
CA ASN A 145 -5.57 12.02 7.86
C ASN A 145 -6.77 12.10 6.91
N GLY A 146 -8.00 11.97 7.43
CA GLY A 146 -9.20 11.81 6.61
C GLY A 146 -9.29 12.83 5.46
N ASP A 147 -9.92 12.46 4.34
CA ASP A 147 -10.00 13.20 3.07
C ASP A 147 -9.81 14.71 3.23
N THR A 148 -8.56 15.16 3.24
CA THR A 148 -8.23 16.58 3.32
C THR A 148 -7.94 16.99 1.89
N THR A 149 -8.92 17.58 1.21
CA THR A 149 -8.64 18.27 -0.04
C THR A 149 -7.78 19.48 0.30
N ILE A 150 -6.58 19.51 -0.25
CA ILE A 150 -5.67 20.63 -0.14
C ILE A 150 -6.15 21.65 -1.19
N ASP A 151 -6.88 22.68 -0.79
CA ASP A 151 -7.14 23.81 -1.67
C ASP A 151 -5.85 24.64 -1.81
N GLU A 152 -5.64 25.27 -2.97
CA GLU A 152 -4.42 25.97 -3.42
C GLU A 152 -3.92 27.13 -2.52
N THR A 153 -4.50 27.30 -1.33
CA THR A 153 -4.14 28.34 -0.35
C THR A 153 -3.72 27.79 1.04
N GLY A 154 -3.55 26.46 1.18
CA GLY A 154 -2.88 25.87 2.34
C GLY A 154 -3.62 25.99 3.68
N LYS A 155 -4.92 26.25 3.69
CA LYS A 155 -5.74 26.23 4.90
C LYS A 155 -6.51 24.91 5.04
N ILE A 156 -6.27 24.21 6.15
CA ILE A 156 -7.01 23.01 6.55
C ILE A 156 -8.43 23.44 6.94
N GLN A 157 -9.42 23.05 6.14
CA GLN A 157 -10.84 23.15 6.52
C GLN A 157 -11.42 21.75 6.67
N PRO A 158 -12.20 21.46 7.72
CA PRO A 158 -12.95 20.21 7.78
C PRO A 158 -13.90 20.17 6.59
N VAL A 159 -14.00 19.01 5.92
CA VAL A 159 -15.00 18.77 4.88
C VAL A 159 -16.37 19.00 5.49
N ASN A 160 -16.91 20.20 5.24
CA ASN A 160 -18.26 20.52 5.62
C ASN A 160 -19.15 19.68 4.69
N LYS A 161 -19.77 18.63 5.24
CA LYS A 161 -20.80 17.86 4.53
C LYS A 161 -22.03 18.75 4.33
N GLN A 162 -21.93 19.71 3.42
CA GLN A 162 -23.07 20.36 2.78
C GLN A 162 -23.11 20.02 1.30
N ASN A 163 -22.77 18.78 0.96
CA ASN A 163 -23.45 18.10 -0.14
C ASN A 163 -24.40 17.09 0.48
N THR A 164 -25.52 17.61 0.97
CA THR A 164 -26.75 16.83 0.99
C THR A 164 -26.86 16.18 -0.39
N PRO A 165 -27.06 14.85 -0.51
CA PRO A 165 -27.43 14.31 -1.80
C PRO A 165 -28.69 15.07 -2.19
N VAL A 166 -28.68 15.75 -3.34
CA VAL A 166 -29.87 16.36 -3.92
C VAL A 166 -30.98 15.34 -3.75
N LYS A 167 -31.96 15.66 -2.90
CA LYS A 167 -33.19 14.90 -2.75
C LYS A 167 -33.81 14.93 -4.14
N LYS A 168 -33.52 13.92 -4.97
CA LYS A 168 -34.39 13.59 -6.09
C LYS A 168 -35.68 13.16 -5.42
N GLU A 169 -36.62 14.10 -5.30
CA GLU A 169 -37.99 13.78 -4.94
C GLU A 169 -38.43 12.64 -5.87
N SER A 170 -38.69 11.47 -5.28
CA SER A 170 -39.09 10.31 -6.07
C SER A 170 -40.45 10.61 -6.69
N GLU A 171 -40.57 10.44 -8.01
CA GLU A 171 -41.81 10.65 -8.77
C GLU A 171 -43.00 9.86 -8.18
N THR A 172 -42.71 8.77 -7.46
CA THR A 172 -43.67 7.96 -6.71
C THR A 172 -44.37 8.71 -5.58
N LEU A 173 -43.70 9.63 -4.88
CA LEU A 173 -44.30 10.42 -3.80
C LEU A 173 -45.21 11.53 -4.33
N ASN A 174 -44.85 12.13 -5.48
CA ASN A 174 -45.66 13.17 -6.12
C ASN A 174 -46.96 12.58 -6.72
N ASN A 175 -46.92 11.37 -7.28
CA ASN A 175 -48.12 10.70 -7.77
C ASN A 175 -49.07 10.26 -6.64
N ALA A 176 -48.53 9.80 -5.50
CA ALA A 176 -49.36 9.44 -4.34
C ALA A 176 -50.06 10.67 -3.74
N LYS A 177 -49.36 11.80 -3.63
CA LYS A 177 -49.95 13.04 -3.11
C LYS A 177 -51.08 13.59 -4.00
N LYS A 178 -50.99 13.35 -5.32
CA LYS A 178 -52.01 13.71 -6.31
C LYS A 178 -53.25 12.81 -6.28
N MET A 179 -53.08 11.54 -5.90
CA MET A 179 -54.17 10.55 -5.81
C MET A 179 -54.92 10.57 -4.46
N PHE A 180 -54.26 10.97 -3.37
CA PHE A 180 -54.82 10.86 -2.01
C PHE A 180 -54.98 12.20 -1.27
N GLY A 181 -54.65 13.33 -1.92
CA GLY A 181 -54.82 14.67 -1.34
C GLY A 181 -56.28 15.15 -1.40
N VAL A 182 -57.07 14.81 -0.38
CA VAL A 182 -58.42 15.35 -0.17
C VAL A 182 -58.34 16.88 0.01
N LYS A 183 -59.06 17.64 -0.84
CA LYS A 183 -59.34 19.06 -0.60
C LYS A 183 -60.24 19.17 0.64
N LYS A 184 -59.76 19.84 1.69
CA LYS A 184 -60.65 20.44 2.69
C LYS A 184 -61.05 21.82 2.17
N GLU A 185 -62.34 21.99 1.92
CA GLU A 185 -63.03 23.28 1.95
C GLU A 185 -63.00 23.89 3.35
#